data_AF-A0A5E6N3X9-F1
#
_entry.id   AF-A0A5E6N3X9-F1
#
_cell.length_a   1.000
_cell.length_b   1.000
_cell.length_c   1.000
_cell.angle_alpha   90.00
_cell.angle_beta   90.00
_cell.angle_gamma   90.00
#
_symmetry.space_group_name_H-M   'P 1'
#
loop_
_entity.id
_entity.type
_entity.pdbx_description
1 polymer ?
#
loop_
_entity_poly.entity_id
_entity_poly.type
_entity_poly.pdbx_seq_one_letter_code
_entity_poly.pdbx_strand_id
1 'polypeptide(L)'
;ERLALVQKTIDKSTEQISKAMIGSVQKVLVENKAKKGDNLFGRTENMRNTHFKGDESLIGQIVNVKITDARANSLMGVLAI
;
A
#
# COMPACT_ATOMS: atom_id res chain seq x y z
N GLU A 1 -4.40 -21.00 21.05
CA GLU A 1 -4.15 -19.82 21.93
C GLU A 1 -2.84 -19.08 21.61
N ARG A 2 -1.66 -19.73 21.63
CA ARG A 2 -0.36 -19.11 21.27
C ARG A 2 -0.35 -18.41 19.89
N LEU A 3 -0.90 -19.07 18.85
CA LEU A 3 -0.96 -18.53 17.50
C LEU A 3 -1.70 -17.18 17.45
N ALA A 4 -2.85 -17.07 18.12
CA ALA A 4 -3.65 -15.85 18.13
C ALA A 4 -2.92 -14.68 18.81
N LEU A 5 -2.16 -14.95 19.88
CA LEU A 5 -1.36 -13.94 20.56
C LEU A 5 -0.23 -13.40 19.69
N VAL A 6 0.47 -14.30 18.99
CA VAL A 6 1.54 -13.92 18.05
C VAL A 6 0.96 -13.14 16.88
N GLN A 7 -0.15 -13.61 16.29
CA GLN A 7 -0.81 -12.93 15.18
C GLN A 7 -1.22 -11.51 15.57
N LYS A 8 -1.84 -11.33 16.75
CA LYS A 8 -2.23 -10.00 17.26
C LYS A 8 -1.03 -9.05 17.39
N THR A 9 0.14 -9.57 17.78
CA THR A 9 1.35 -8.77 17.91
C THR A 9 1.89 -8.35 16.54
N ILE A 10 1.90 -9.27 15.57
CA ILE A 10 2.28 -9.00 14.18
C ILE A 10 1.36 -7.96 13.57
N ASP A 11 0.04 -8.09 13.75
CA ASP A 11 -0.96 -7.18 13.19
C ASP A 11 -0.77 -5.77 13.74
N LYS A 12 -0.51 -5.65 15.05
CA LYS A 12 -0.24 -4.35 15.70
C LYS A 12 1.02 -3.68 15.14
N SER A 13 2.11 -4.43 15.00
CA SER A 13 3.35 -3.90 14.42
C SER A 13 3.15 -3.48 12.96
N THR A 14 2.40 -4.27 12.19
CA THR A 14 2.10 -3.99 10.79
C THR A 14 1.26 -2.72 10.65
N GLU A 15 0.27 -2.53 11.52
CA GLU A 15 -0.53 -1.32 11.57
C GLU A 15 0.31 -0.09 11.92
N GLN A 16 1.21 -0.19 12.91
CA GLN A 16 2.09 0.91 13.32
C GLN A 16 3.02 1.37 12.19
N ILE A 17 3.69 0.43 11.51
CA ILE A 17 4.53 0.73 10.35
C ILE A 17 3.70 1.38 9.25
N SER A 18 2.45 0.92 9.07
CA SER A 18 1.57 1.46 8.03
C SER A 18 1.16 2.90 8.28
N LYS A 19 0.78 3.21 9.51
CA LYS A 19 0.44 4.58 9.91
C LYS A 19 1.65 5.52 9.80
N ALA A 20 2.84 5.04 10.13
CA ALA A 20 4.08 5.82 10.01
C ALA A 20 4.41 6.21 8.56
N MET A 21 3.89 5.49 7.56
CA MET A 21 4.10 5.81 6.15
C MET A 21 3.16 6.89 5.61
N ILE A 22 2.09 7.24 6.33
CA ILE A 22 1.18 8.32 5.91
C ILE A 22 1.95 9.63 5.80
N GLY A 23 1.75 10.35 4.70
CA GLY A 23 2.43 11.61 4.38
C GLY A 23 3.74 11.44 3.62
N SER A 24 4.33 10.25 3.62
CA SER A 24 5.54 9.97 2.84
C SER A 24 5.24 9.68 1.37
N VAL A 25 6.25 9.85 0.51
CA VAL A 25 6.23 9.41 -0.89
C VAL A 25 6.96 8.08 -0.97
N GLN A 26 6.31 7.09 -1.58
CA GLN A 26 6.82 5.73 -1.71
C GLN A 26 6.92 5.36 -3.18
N LYS A 27 7.97 4.63 -3.55
CA LYS A 27 8.06 3.99 -4.86
C LYS A 27 7.17 2.77 -4.87
N VAL A 28 6.30 2.68 -5.85
CA VAL A 28 5.31 1.61 -6.00
C VAL A 28 5.47 0.99 -7.38
N LEU A 29 5.76 -0.31 -7.42
CA LEU A 29 5.63 -1.09 -8.65
C LEU A 29 4.14 -1.35 -8.89
N VAL A 30 3.62 -0.88 -10.02
CA VAL A 30 2.23 -1.09 -10.41
C VAL A 30 2.10 -2.47 -11.04
N GLU A 31 1.26 -3.33 -10.47
CA GLU A 31 1.13 -4.72 -10.92
C GLU A 31 -0.14 -4.94 -11.74
N ASN A 32 -1.27 -4.34 -11.34
CA ASN A 32 -2.57 -4.57 -11.98
C ASN A 32 -3.60 -3.51 -11.58
N LYS A 33 -4.80 -3.57 -12.19
CA LYS A 33 -5.98 -2.87 -11.66
C LYS A 33 -6.38 -3.46 -10.31
N ALA A 34 -6.82 -2.61 -9.39
CA ALA A 34 -7.40 -3.07 -8.14
C ALA A 34 -8.66 -3.90 -8.41
N LYS A 35 -8.92 -4.91 -7.56
CA LYS A 35 -10.13 -5.75 -7.67
C LYS A 35 -11.44 -4.98 -7.50
N LYS A 36 -11.40 -3.75 -6.97
CA LYS A 36 -12.59 -2.94 -6.67
C LYS A 36 -12.37 -1.47 -7.04
N GLY A 37 -13.20 -0.97 -7.95
CA GLY A 37 -13.21 0.41 -8.43
C GLY A 37 -12.10 0.72 -9.43
N ASP A 38 -12.02 1.98 -9.84
CA ASP A 38 -11.09 2.48 -10.86
C ASP A 38 -9.70 2.84 -10.29
N ASN A 39 -9.20 2.00 -9.39
CA ASN A 39 -7.88 2.19 -8.77
C ASN A 39 -6.87 1.22 -9.38
N LEU A 40 -5.61 1.61 -9.39
CA LEU A 40 -4.48 0.72 -9.61
C LEU A 40 -4.07 0.04 -8.30
N PHE A 41 -3.40 -1.10 -8.45
CA PHE A 41 -2.78 -1.85 -7.39
C PHE A 41 -1.30 -2.02 -7.68
N GLY A 42 -0.51 -1.85 -6.64
CA GLY A 42 0.92 -2.08 -6.69
C GLY A 42 1.50 -2.38 -5.31
N ARG A 43 2.81 -2.57 -5.27
CA ARG A 43 3.55 -2.83 -4.03
C ARG A 43 4.69 -1.85 -3.87
N THR A 44 4.85 -1.37 -2.65
CA THR A 44 6.02 -0.59 -2.24
C THR A 44 7.27 -1.48 -2.13
N GLU A 45 8.44 -0.88 -1.98
CA GLU A 45 9.71 -1.60 -1.78
C GLU A 45 9.70 -2.55 -0.56
N ASN A 46 8.96 -2.18 0.50
CA ASN A 46 8.71 -3.04 1.65
C ASN A 46 7.48 -3.96 1.49
N MET A 47 7.14 -4.29 0.24
CA MET A 47 6.11 -5.27 -0.17
C MET A 47 4.70 -4.97 0.35
N ARG A 48 4.36 -3.71 0.62
CA ARG A 48 3.03 -3.34 1.10
C ARG A 48 2.10 -2.98 -0.05
N ASN A 49 0.94 -3.63 -0.02
CA ASN A 49 -0.16 -3.41 -0.94
C ASN A 49 -0.54 -1.94 -0.94
N THR A 50 -0.55 -1.31 -2.11
CA THR A 50 -0.85 0.11 -2.27
C THR A 50 -1.90 0.29 -3.35
N HIS A 51 -2.94 1.06 -3.02
CA HIS A 51 -4.01 1.42 -3.93
C HIS A 51 -3.98 2.92 -4.19
N PHE A 52 -4.06 3.30 -5.44
CA PHE A 52 -4.10 4.70 -5.84
C PHE A 52 -4.81 4.83 -7.19
N LYS A 53 -5.31 6.03 -7.50
CA LYS A 53 -5.89 6.33 -8.82
C LYS A 53 -4.79 6.62 -9.82
N GLY A 54 -4.94 6.13 -11.04
CA GLY A 54 -3.99 6.36 -12.13
C GLY A 54 -4.42 5.67 -13.42
N ASP A 55 -3.67 5.93 -14.48
CA ASP A 55 -3.89 5.34 -15.81
C ASP A 55 -3.33 3.92 -15.90
N GLU A 56 -4.01 3.03 -16.62
CA GLU A 56 -3.61 1.62 -16.78
C GLU A 56 -2.27 1.44 -17.50
N SER A 57 -1.84 2.42 -18.29
CA SER A 57 -0.51 2.47 -18.90
C SER A 57 0.63 2.42 -17.89
N LEU A 58 0.36 2.72 -16.62
CA LEU A 58 1.37 2.67 -15.55
C LEU A 58 1.68 1.23 -15.08
N ILE A 59 0.87 0.23 -15.46
CA ILE A 59 1.11 -1.18 -15.08
C ILE A 59 2.48 -1.66 -15.62
N GLY A 60 3.27 -2.29 -14.75
CA GLY A 60 4.64 -2.71 -15.03
C GLY A 60 5.71 -1.65 -14.73
N GLN A 61 5.31 -0.43 -14.36
CA GLN A 61 6.22 0.66 -14.04
C GLN A 61 6.34 0.89 -12.53
N ILE A 62 7.45 1.51 -12.12
CA ILE A 62 7.63 2.02 -10.77
C ILE A 62 7.27 3.50 -10.77
N VAL A 63 6.29 3.88 -9.94
CA VAL A 63 5.81 5.26 -9.82
C VAL A 63 5.92 5.75 -8.38
N ASN A 64 5.99 7.07 -8.22
CA ASN A 64 5.96 7.69 -6.89
C ASN A 64 4.51 7.89 -6.45
N VAL A 65 4.17 7.41 -5.26
CA VAL A 65 2.83 7.55 -4.68
C VAL A 65 2.95 8.20 -3.32
N LYS A 66 2.25 9.31 -3.13
CA LYS A 66 2.10 9.94 -1.81
C LYS A 66 1.04 9.17 -1.03
N ILE A 67 1.44 8.59 0.10
CA ILE A 67 0.54 7.83 0.96
C ILE A 67 -0.33 8.80 1.75
N THR A 68 -1.66 8.65 1.61
CA THR A 68 -2.65 9.52 2.25
C THR A 68 -3.37 8.83 3.40
N ASP A 69 -3.46 7.50 3.37
CA ASP A 69 -4.14 6.71 4.39
C ASP A 69 -3.53 5.30 4.47
N ALA A 70 -3.71 4.64 5.61
CA ALA A 70 -3.20 3.32 5.87
C ALA A 70 -4.24 2.46 6.62
N ARG A 71 -4.58 1.32 6.01
CA ARG A 71 -5.38 0.25 6.61
C ARG A 71 -4.46 -0.86 7.08
N ALA A 72 -5.03 -1.82 7.82
CA ALA A 72 -4.28 -2.89 8.49
C ALA A 72 -3.13 -3.48 7.66
N ASN A 73 -3.38 -3.82 6.38
CA ASN A 73 -2.39 -4.41 5.46
C ASN A 73 -2.33 -3.71 4.09
N SER A 74 -2.87 -2.50 3.96
CA SER A 74 -2.83 -1.78 2.69
C SER A 74 -2.70 -0.28 2.87
N LEU A 75 -1.96 0.33 1.96
CA LEU A 75 -1.81 1.76 1.85
C LEU A 75 -2.78 2.29 0.80
N MET A 76 -3.26 3.50 1.04
CA MET A 76 -3.93 4.31 0.02
C MET A 76 -3.12 5.55 -0.25
N GLY A 77 -3.10 5.95 -1.50
CA GLY A 77 -2.38 7.14 -1.90
C GLY A 77 -2.87 7.73 -3.19
N VAL A 78 -2.13 8.75 -3.61
CA VAL A 78 -2.31 9.44 -4.88
C VAL A 78 -0.98 9.49 -5.59
N LEU A 79 -1.02 9.44 -6.93
CA LEU A 79 0.18 9.58 -7.74
C LEU A 79 0.87 10.92 -7.40
N ALA A 80 2.15 10.85 -7.04
CA ALA A 80 2.99 12.02 -6.83
C ALA A 80 3.75 12.27 -8.14
N ILE A 81 3.53 13.44 -8.73
CA ILE A 81 4.24 13.92 -9.92
C ILE A 81 5.63 14.38 -9.50
#